data_AF-A0A945S8L4-F1
#
_entry.id   AF-A0A945S8L4-F1
#
_cell.length_a   1.000
_cell.length_b   1.000
_cell.length_c   1.000
_cell.angle_alpha   90.00
_cell.angle_beta   90.00
_cell.angle_gamma   90.00
#
_symmetry.space_group_name_H-M   'P 1'
#
loop_
_entity.id
_entity.type
_entity.pdbx_description
1 polymer ?
#
loop_
_entity_poly.entity_id
_entity_poly.type
_entity_poly.pdbx_seq_one_letter_code
_entity_poly.pdbx_strand_id
1 'polypeptide(L)'
;MTSPKKLGLQSVATVMLFVAIVWVATGWAFARFVHYHSQNCLLSPVDYEAEVVSATDHARLSDANAMSVRLSDGRKVHKTEIWHSVVLPNYKPIDGGDRYVLVTVKGTAPFLPALEATLVPVFIVLLIALVCAIRPLMRSASEQKEEAA
;
A
#
# COMPACT_ATOMS: atom_id res chain seq x y z
N MET A 1 42.33 29.03 -17.91
CA MET A 1 41.70 27.73 -18.23
C MET A 1 41.46 26.98 -16.91
N THR A 2 40.25 27.03 -16.39
CA THR A 2 39.86 26.30 -15.17
C THR A 2 39.56 24.84 -15.54
N SER A 3 40.36 23.92 -15.03
CA SER A 3 40.15 22.48 -15.19
C SER A 3 38.79 22.09 -14.61
N PRO A 4 37.94 21.31 -15.33
CA PRO A 4 36.64 20.92 -14.82
C PRO A 4 36.81 20.11 -13.52
N LYS A 5 36.21 20.59 -12.43
CA LYS A 5 36.16 19.84 -11.16
C LYS A 5 35.44 18.52 -11.44
N LYS A 6 36.19 17.42 -11.48
CA LYS A 6 35.62 16.07 -11.59
C LYS A 6 34.72 15.85 -10.38
N LEU A 7 33.42 15.65 -10.62
CA LEU A 7 32.51 15.24 -9.57
C LEU A 7 33.04 13.93 -8.99
N GLY A 8 33.30 13.89 -7.69
CA GLY A 8 33.73 12.67 -7.02
C GLY A 8 32.64 11.60 -7.13
N LEU A 9 33.03 10.33 -7.30
CA LEU A 9 32.10 9.19 -7.35
C LEU A 9 31.13 9.19 -6.15
N GLN A 10 31.62 9.61 -4.98
CA GLN A 10 30.82 9.78 -3.75
C GLN A 10 29.73 10.85 -3.90
N SER A 11 30.01 11.97 -4.57
CA SER A 11 29.02 13.02 -4.83
C SER A 11 27.92 12.51 -5.76
N VAL A 12 28.28 11.78 -6.82
CA VAL A 12 27.31 11.14 -7.73
C VAL A 12 26.44 10.14 -6.98
N ALA A 13 27.04 9.26 -6.18
CA ALA A 13 26.31 8.27 -5.38
C ALA A 13 25.34 8.91 -4.39
N THR A 14 25.76 9.99 -3.72
CA THR A 14 24.92 10.74 -2.77
C THR A 14 23.71 11.37 -3.46
N VAL A 15 23.91 11.97 -4.64
CA VAL A 15 22.81 12.53 -5.44
C VAL A 15 21.84 11.45 -5.88
N MET A 16 22.34 10.30 -6.35
CA MET A 16 21.49 9.17 -6.75
C MET A 16 20.67 8.60 -5.59
N LEU A 17 21.27 8.47 -4.40
CA LEU A 17 20.56 8.05 -3.18
C LEU A 17 19.46 9.04 -2.82
N PHE A 18 19.75 10.34 -2.87
CA PHE A 18 18.75 11.37 -2.61
C PHE A 18 17.58 11.31 -3.60
N VAL A 19 17.87 11.18 -4.91
CA VAL A 19 16.84 11.01 -5.94
C VAL A 19 15.98 9.77 -5.69
N ALA A 20 16.59 8.64 -5.30
CA ALA A 20 15.86 7.42 -4.98
C ALA A 20 14.93 7.60 -3.76
N ILE A 21 15.38 8.30 -2.71
CA ILE A 21 14.56 8.63 -1.53
C ILE A 21 13.36 9.48 -1.93
N VAL A 22 13.58 10.55 -2.70
CA VAL A 22 12.51 11.43 -3.17
C VAL A 22 11.52 10.67 -4.05
N TRP A 23 12.01 9.78 -4.92
CA TRP A 23 11.17 8.92 -5.76
C TRP A 23 10.28 8.01 -4.93
N VAL A 24 10.85 7.28 -3.96
CA VAL A 24 10.09 6.38 -3.07
C VAL A 24 9.07 7.17 -2.23
N ALA A 25 9.45 8.31 -1.67
CA ALA A 25 8.56 9.16 -0.89
C ALA A 25 7.40 9.70 -1.72
N THR A 26 7.67 10.16 -2.95
CA THR A 26 6.65 10.68 -3.86
C THR A 26 5.71 9.56 -4.31
N GLY A 27 6.24 8.37 -4.63
CA GLY A 27 5.44 7.20 -5.00
C GLY A 27 4.53 6.74 -3.85
N TRP A 28 5.04 6.72 -2.62
CA TRP A 28 4.23 6.42 -1.44
C TRP A 28 3.14 7.47 -1.21
N ALA A 29 3.47 8.76 -1.29
CA ALA A 29 2.51 9.86 -1.13
C ALA A 29 1.43 9.82 -2.20
N PHE A 30 1.79 9.55 -3.46
CA PHE A 30 0.85 9.39 -4.57
C PHE A 30 -0.08 8.20 -4.34
N ALA A 31 0.44 7.05 -3.92
CA ALA A 31 -0.38 5.88 -3.62
C ALA A 31 -1.36 6.14 -2.47
N ARG A 32 -0.92 6.82 -1.41
CA ARG A 32 -1.79 7.29 -0.32
C ARG A 32 -2.84 8.28 -0.80
N PHE A 33 -2.47 9.22 -1.66
CA PHE A 33 -3.41 10.16 -2.28
C PHE A 33 -4.48 9.43 -3.09
N VAL A 34 -4.08 8.53 -4.00
CA VAL A 34 -5.01 7.72 -4.81
C VAL A 34 -5.91 6.88 -3.92
N HIS A 35 -5.35 6.20 -2.91
CA HIS A 35 -6.12 5.41 -1.96
C HIS A 35 -7.12 6.26 -1.18
N TYR A 36 -6.67 7.37 -0.58
CA TYR A 36 -7.53 8.27 0.17
C TYR A 36 -8.61 8.92 -0.71
N HIS A 37 -8.27 9.31 -1.93
CA HIS A 37 -9.22 9.90 -2.88
C HIS A 37 -10.24 8.86 -3.34
N SER A 38 -9.80 7.62 -3.65
CA SER A 38 -10.70 6.51 -3.98
C SER A 38 -11.64 6.12 -2.83
N GLN A 39 -11.24 6.36 -1.58
CA GLN A 39 -12.06 6.07 -0.41
C GLN A 39 -13.03 7.19 -0.02
N ASN A 40 -12.63 8.46 -0.19
CA ASN A 40 -13.38 9.61 0.33
C ASN A 40 -14.11 10.43 -0.74
N CYS A 41 -13.73 10.34 -2.00
CA CYS A 41 -14.56 10.86 -3.08
C CYS A 41 -15.54 9.76 -3.46
N LEU A 42 -16.78 9.88 -2.95
CA LEU A 42 -18.00 9.21 -3.37
C LEU A 42 -17.69 8.06 -4.34
N LEU A 43 -17.44 6.86 -3.82
CA LEU A 43 -17.42 5.66 -4.63
C LEU A 43 -18.67 5.73 -5.50
N SER A 44 -18.50 6.02 -6.79
CA SER A 44 -19.62 6.02 -7.70
C SER A 44 -20.10 4.57 -7.74
N PRO A 45 -21.38 4.26 -7.96
CA PRO A 45 -21.87 2.88 -8.05
C PRO A 45 -21.11 2.01 -9.06
N VAL A 46 -20.31 2.62 -9.95
CA VAL A 46 -19.40 1.93 -10.88
C VAL A 46 -18.12 1.39 -10.23
N ASP A 47 -17.68 1.95 -9.09
CA ASP A 47 -16.40 1.69 -8.43
C ASP A 47 -16.47 0.61 -7.33
N TYR A 48 -17.67 0.11 -7.03
CA TYR A 48 -17.86 -0.96 -6.06
C TYR A 48 -18.93 -1.94 -6.54
N GLU A 49 -18.85 -3.16 -6.03
CA GLU A 49 -19.89 -4.16 -6.13
C GLU A 49 -20.43 -4.42 -4.72
N ALA A 50 -21.72 -4.14 -4.54
CA ALA A 50 -22.44 -4.50 -3.32
C ALA A 50 -23.20 -5.80 -3.58
N GLU A 51 -22.80 -6.86 -2.90
CA GLU A 51 -23.52 -8.12 -2.87
C GLU A 51 -24.39 -8.16 -1.62
N VAL A 52 -25.70 -8.30 -1.81
CA VAL A 52 -26.66 -8.48 -0.71
C VAL A 52 -27.18 -9.90 -0.74
N VAL A 53 -27.05 -10.61 0.37
CA VAL A 53 -27.51 -11.99 0.54
C VAL A 53 -28.48 -12.10 1.70
N SER A 54 -29.36 -13.08 1.64
CA SER A 54 -30.26 -13.42 2.75
C SER A 54 -29.47 -14.03 3.93
N ALA A 55 -30.02 -14.01 5.14
CA ALA A 55 -29.42 -14.69 6.29
C ALA A 55 -29.19 -16.19 6.05
N THR A 56 -30.09 -16.85 5.31
CA THR A 56 -29.98 -18.27 4.97
C THR A 56 -28.84 -18.52 3.98
N ASP A 57 -28.69 -17.67 2.97
CA ASP A 57 -27.56 -17.72 2.03
C ASP A 57 -26.24 -17.41 2.74
N HIS A 58 -26.20 -16.43 3.65
CA HIS A 58 -25.03 -16.13 4.48
C HIS A 58 -24.61 -17.33 5.34
N ALA A 59 -25.58 -18.03 5.95
CA ALA A 59 -25.29 -19.24 6.72
C ALA A 59 -24.65 -20.35 5.84
N ARG A 60 -25.14 -20.53 4.60
CA ARG A 60 -24.52 -21.46 3.63
C ARG A 60 -23.12 -21.01 3.20
N LEU A 61 -22.92 -19.71 3.00
CA LEU A 61 -21.61 -19.13 2.71
C LEU A 61 -20.63 -19.24 3.88
N SER A 62 -21.14 -19.30 5.11
CA SER A 62 -20.34 -19.47 6.33
C SER A 62 -19.84 -20.91 6.52
N ASP A 63 -20.49 -21.91 5.91
CA ASP A 63 -20.09 -23.31 6.03
C ASP A 63 -18.66 -23.53 5.51
N ALA A 64 -17.75 -23.98 6.39
CA ALA A 64 -16.35 -24.25 6.08
C ALA A 64 -16.14 -25.47 5.19
N ASN A 65 -17.09 -26.41 5.16
CA ASN A 65 -16.96 -27.65 4.40
C ASN A 65 -17.45 -27.50 2.96
N ALA A 66 -18.25 -26.47 2.67
CA ALA A 66 -18.84 -26.25 1.37
C ALA A 66 -18.02 -25.25 0.53
N MET A 67 -17.14 -25.74 -0.34
CA MET A 67 -16.35 -24.90 -1.27
C MET A 67 -17.16 -24.37 -2.45
N SER A 68 -18.35 -24.88 -2.69
CA SER A 68 -19.27 -24.29 -3.66
C SER A 68 -20.68 -24.26 -3.13
N VAL A 69 -21.30 -23.08 -3.19
CA VAL A 69 -22.63 -22.82 -2.66
C VAL A 69 -23.49 -22.25 -3.76
N ARG A 70 -24.72 -22.77 -3.89
CA ARG A 70 -25.74 -22.16 -4.74
C ARG A 70 -26.62 -21.27 -3.88
N LEU A 71 -26.67 -20.00 -4.22
CA LEU A 71 -27.48 -19.00 -3.56
C LEU A 71 -28.94 -19.12 -3.99
N SER A 72 -29.83 -18.50 -3.22
CA SER A 72 -31.27 -18.54 -3.46
C SER A 72 -31.69 -17.86 -4.78
N ASP A 73 -30.89 -16.90 -5.27
CA ASP A 73 -31.06 -16.25 -6.59
C ASP A 73 -30.55 -17.11 -7.77
N GLY A 74 -30.04 -18.31 -7.49
CA GLY A 74 -29.53 -19.24 -8.49
C GLY A 74 -28.05 -19.07 -8.83
N ARG A 75 -27.37 -18.02 -8.36
CA ARG A 75 -25.92 -17.84 -8.53
C ARG A 75 -25.15 -18.95 -7.83
N LYS A 76 -24.03 -19.36 -8.41
CA LYS A 76 -23.11 -20.34 -7.83
C LYS A 76 -21.83 -19.63 -7.41
N VAL A 77 -21.54 -19.64 -6.11
CA VAL A 77 -20.32 -19.08 -5.54
C VAL A 77 -19.32 -20.21 -5.33
N HIS A 78 -18.07 -19.99 -5.75
CA HIS A 78 -16.96 -20.88 -5.45
C HIS A 78 -16.03 -20.18 -4.45
N LYS A 79 -15.83 -20.79 -3.28
CA LYS A 79 -15.02 -20.24 -2.21
C LYS A 79 -13.56 -20.53 -2.48
N THR A 80 -12.71 -19.56 -2.20
CA THR A 80 -11.25 -19.72 -2.22
C THR A 80 -10.75 -20.12 -0.84
N GLU A 81 -9.48 -20.54 -0.73
CA GLU A 81 -8.86 -20.91 0.56
C GLU A 81 -8.89 -19.78 1.60
N ILE A 82 -8.87 -18.52 1.14
CA ILE A 82 -8.91 -17.33 1.99
C ILE A 82 -10.33 -16.86 2.33
N TRP A 83 -11.37 -17.60 1.90
CA TRP A 83 -12.77 -17.16 2.04
C TRP A 83 -13.12 -16.87 3.51
N HIS A 84 -12.85 -17.81 4.41
CA HIS A 84 -13.21 -17.70 5.82
C HIS A 84 -12.39 -16.67 6.58
N SER A 85 -11.13 -16.44 6.18
CA SER A 85 -10.23 -15.51 6.84
C SER A 85 -10.37 -14.08 6.33
N VAL A 86 -10.70 -13.89 5.05
CA VAL A 86 -10.68 -12.58 4.39
C VAL A 86 -12.06 -12.13 3.92
N VAL A 87 -12.82 -12.99 3.26
CA VAL A 87 -14.08 -12.58 2.61
C VAL A 87 -15.25 -12.58 3.59
N LEU A 88 -15.45 -13.70 4.29
CA LEU A 88 -16.59 -13.92 5.19
C LEU A 88 -16.71 -12.84 6.29
N PRO A 89 -15.63 -12.41 6.99
CA PRO A 89 -15.73 -11.39 8.04
C PRO A 89 -16.18 -10.01 7.54
N ASN A 90 -16.12 -9.77 6.22
CA ASN A 90 -16.53 -8.51 5.61
C ASN A 90 -18.03 -8.45 5.28
N TYR A 91 -18.77 -9.55 5.40
CA TYR A 91 -20.23 -9.49 5.37
C TYR A 91 -20.74 -8.78 6.63
N LYS A 92 -21.51 -7.71 6.45
CA LYS A 92 -22.11 -6.93 7.54
C LYS A 92 -23.64 -7.09 7.53
N PRO A 93 -24.27 -7.31 8.69
CA PRO A 93 -25.72 -7.41 8.75
C PRO A 93 -26.38 -6.06 8.40
N ILE A 94 -27.51 -6.12 7.70
CA ILE A 94 -28.43 -5.02 7.43
C ILE A 94 -29.78 -5.38 8.06
N ASP A 95 -30.56 -4.38 8.48
CA ASP A 95 -31.93 -4.54 8.99
C ASP A 95 -32.04 -5.51 10.17
N GLY A 96 -31.09 -5.44 11.11
CA GLY A 96 -31.12 -6.29 12.31
C GLY A 96 -30.70 -7.75 12.08
N GLY A 97 -30.23 -8.12 10.88
CA GLY A 97 -29.61 -9.43 10.62
C GLY A 97 -30.33 -10.32 9.61
N ASP A 98 -31.44 -9.86 9.02
CA ASP A 98 -32.17 -10.62 8.00
C ASP A 98 -31.43 -10.68 6.66
N ARG A 99 -30.59 -9.68 6.40
CA ARG A 99 -29.75 -9.57 5.21
C ARG A 99 -28.32 -9.26 5.59
N TYR A 100 -27.39 -9.67 4.75
CA TYR A 100 -25.98 -9.35 4.88
C TYR A 100 -25.48 -8.70 3.60
N VAL A 101 -24.62 -7.70 3.74
CA VAL A 101 -23.96 -7.04 2.61
C VAL A 101 -22.47 -7.27 2.65
N LEU A 102 -21.91 -7.61 1.50
CA LEU A 102 -20.49 -7.52 1.23
C LEU A 102 -20.28 -6.40 0.23
N VAL A 103 -19.50 -5.40 0.62
CA VAL A 103 -19.07 -4.34 -0.29
C VAL A 103 -17.66 -4.63 -0.74
N THR A 104 -17.51 -4.92 -2.03
CA THR A 104 -16.21 -5.14 -2.66
C THR A 104 -15.85 -3.90 -3.47
N VAL A 105 -14.75 -3.25 -3.12
CA VAL A 105 -14.24 -2.11 -3.90
C VAL A 105 -13.55 -2.65 -5.15
N LYS A 106 -13.89 -2.12 -6.32
CA LYS A 106 -13.23 -2.48 -7.57
C LYS A 106 -11.87 -1.80 -7.66
N GLY A 107 -10.88 -2.51 -8.19
CA GLY A 107 -9.55 -1.95 -8.47
C GLY A 107 -8.55 -2.05 -7.31
N THR A 108 -7.70 -1.03 -7.16
CA THR A 108 -6.46 -1.06 -6.37
C THR A 108 -6.62 -0.69 -4.90
N ALA A 109 -7.84 -0.59 -4.37
CA ALA A 109 -8.08 -0.30 -2.96
C ALA A 109 -7.30 -1.22 -1.98
N PRO A 110 -7.15 -2.54 -2.21
CA PRO A 110 -6.33 -3.40 -1.34
C PRO A 110 -4.81 -3.35 -1.64
N PHE A 111 -4.35 -2.51 -2.57
CA PHE A 111 -2.95 -2.45 -2.98
C PHE A 111 -2.06 -1.69 -1.99
N LEU A 112 -2.63 -0.75 -1.23
CA LEU A 112 -1.85 0.12 -0.34
C LEU A 112 -1.08 -0.64 0.76
N PRO A 113 -1.68 -1.61 1.50
CA PRO A 113 -0.93 -2.37 2.50
C PRO A 113 0.23 -3.18 1.91
N ALA A 114 0.03 -3.77 0.73
CA ALA A 114 1.08 -4.54 0.03
C ALA A 114 2.22 -3.62 -0.47
N LEU A 115 1.87 -2.44 -0.97
CA LEU A 115 2.83 -1.42 -1.38
C LEU A 115 3.62 -0.88 -0.18
N GLU A 116 2.96 -0.59 0.94
CA GLU A 116 3.61 -0.11 2.18
C GLU A 116 4.59 -1.14 2.74
N ALA A 117 4.21 -2.42 2.77
CA ALA A 117 5.09 -3.51 3.21
C ALA A 117 6.39 -3.61 2.39
N THR A 118 6.35 -3.18 1.12
CA THR A 118 7.51 -3.20 0.22
C THR A 118 8.30 -1.89 0.26
N LEU A 119 7.63 -0.74 0.20
CA LEU A 119 8.28 0.56 0.08
C LEU A 119 8.92 1.04 1.40
N VAL A 120 8.33 0.72 2.55
CA VAL A 120 8.83 1.19 3.85
C VAL A 120 10.25 0.64 4.15
N PRO A 121 10.53 -0.67 4.02
CA PRO A 121 11.88 -1.19 4.20
C PRO A 121 12.89 -0.58 3.21
N VAL A 122 12.50 -0.42 1.95
CA VAL A 122 13.36 0.20 0.91
C VAL A 122 13.71 1.64 1.30
N PHE A 123 12.72 2.41 1.75
CA PHE A 123 12.92 3.79 2.19
C PHE A 123 13.90 3.87 3.37
N ILE A 124 13.75 2.99 4.37
CA ILE A 124 14.66 2.92 5.54
C ILE A 124 16.09 2.61 5.10
N VAL A 125 16.28 1.61 4.23
CA VAL A 125 17.61 1.23 3.71
C VAL A 125 18.26 2.40 2.98
N LEU A 126 17.50 3.12 2.14
CA LEU A 126 18.00 4.28 1.42
C LEU A 126 18.41 5.42 2.36
N LEU A 127 17.62 5.69 3.42
CA LEU A 127 17.97 6.69 4.42
C LEU A 127 19.27 6.35 5.16
N ILE A 128 19.45 5.09 5.57
CA ILE A 128 20.69 4.64 6.22
C ILE A 128 21.88 4.81 5.27
N ALA A 129 21.73 4.40 4.01
CA ALA A 129 22.77 4.55 3.00
C ALA A 129 23.14 6.03 2.77
N LEU A 130 22.15 6.92 2.74
CA LEU A 130 22.37 8.36 2.60
C LEU A 130 23.14 8.93 3.79
N VAL A 131 22.77 8.58 5.03
CA VAL A 131 23.48 9.02 6.24
C VAL A 131 24.94 8.56 6.21
N CYS A 132 25.19 7.30 5.84
CA CYS A 132 26.55 6.77 5.69
C CYS A 132 27.36 7.51 4.61
N ALA A 133 26.73 7.90 3.50
CA ALA A 133 27.38 8.61 2.41
C ALA A 133 27.77 10.06 2.75
N ILE A 134 26.94 10.75 3.56
CA ILE A 134 27.14 12.17 3.92
C ILE A 134 28.04 12.33 5.16
N ARG A 135 28.11 11.32 6.05
CA ARG A 135 28.93 11.39 7.28
C ARG A 135 30.39 11.81 7.08
N PRO A 136 31.13 11.32 6.06
CA PRO A 136 32.50 11.78 5.78
C PRO A 136 32.55 13.25 5.35
N LEU A 137 31.57 13.71 4.55
CA LEU A 137 31.48 15.10 4.10
C LEU A 137 31.27 16.07 5.26
N MET A 138 30.42 15.71 6.23
CA MET A 138 30.21 16.53 7.42
C MET A 138 31.46 16.62 8.29
N ARG A 139 32.21 15.53 8.42
CA ARG A 139 33.44 15.47 9.21
C ARG A 139 34.54 16.34 8.59
N SER A 140 34.73 16.27 7.28
CA SER A 140 35.69 17.14 6.59
C SER A 140 35.32 18.62 6.69
N ALA A 141 34.02 18.95 6.66
CA ALA A 141 33.57 20.33 6.81
C ALA A 141 33.77 20.88 8.25
N SER A 142 33.64 20.04 9.28
CA SER A 142 33.93 20.45 10.66
C SER A 142 35.43 20.66 10.89
N GLU A 143 36.27 19.77 10.36
CA GLU A 143 37.74 19.86 10.49
C GLU A 143 38.28 21.14 9.82
N GLN A 144 37.79 21.50 8.62
CA GLN A 144 38.17 22.75 7.95
C GLN A 144 37.72 24.02 8.68
N LYS A 145 36.63 23.96 9.43
CA LYS A 145 36.12 25.12 10.18
C LYS A 145 36.94 25.37 11.45
N GLU A 146 37.51 24.32 12.04
CA GLU A 146 38.38 24.40 13.21
C GLU A 146 39.78 24.94 12.86
N GLU A 147 40.33 24.58 11.69
CA GLU A 147 41.60 25.14 11.20
C GLU A 147 41.52 26.62 10.79
N ALA A 148 40.33 27.12 10.47
CA ALA A 148 40.10 28.49 10.02
C ALA A 148 39.76 29.48 11.16
N ALA A 149 39.63 29.00 12.39
CA ALA A 149 39.28 29.79 13.58
C ALA A 149 40.51 30.03 14.47
#